data_AF-A0A8T5M418-F1
#
_entry.id   AF-A0A8T5M418-F1
#
_cell.length_a   1.000
_cell.length_b   1.000
_cell.length_c   1.000
_cell.angle_alpha   90.00
_cell.angle_beta   90.00
_cell.angle_gamma   90.00
#
_symmetry.space_group_name_H-M   'P 1'
#
loop_
_entity.id
_entity.type
_entity.pdbx_description
1 polymer ?
#
loop_
_entity_poly.entity_id
_entity_poly.type
_entity_poly.pdbx_seq_one_letter_code
_entity_poly.pdbx_strand_id
1 'polypeptide(L)'
;MAGSPFNRCVECDDIITNPLCSNCLAERMVATIRHHDVKLADAIKGFKVDGETKCILCGEGMGLCAHCFSMDIYRFLAERNTAAAEDFLSQFDFDLRKELI
;
A
#
# COMPACT_ATOMS: atom_id res chain seq x y z
N MET A 1 -17.63 22.82 16.87
CA MET A 1 -16.49 21.90 16.92
C MET A 1 -16.33 21.36 15.50
N ALA A 2 -15.30 21.79 14.78
CA ALA A 2 -15.06 21.34 13.41
C ALA A 2 -14.60 19.87 13.47
N GLY A 3 -15.44 18.94 13.04
CA GLY A 3 -15.06 17.54 12.94
C GLY A 3 -13.97 17.39 11.88
N SER A 4 -12.78 16.95 12.28
CA SER A 4 -11.74 16.56 11.35
C SER A 4 -12.29 15.48 10.39
N PRO A 5 -11.89 15.45 9.12
CA PRO A 5 -12.35 14.41 8.20
C PRO A 5 -11.91 13.03 8.72
N PHE A 6 -12.89 12.21 9.13
CA PHE A 6 -12.73 10.87 9.75
C PHE A 6 -12.23 9.80 8.76
N ASN A 7 -11.40 10.19 7.79
CA ASN A 7 -10.96 9.36 6.68
C ASN A 7 -9.55 9.71 6.19
N ARG A 8 -8.64 10.01 7.13
CA ARG A 8 -7.25 10.39 6.83
C ARG A 8 -6.27 9.26 7.12
N CYS A 9 -5.16 9.28 6.37
CA CYS A 9 -4.02 8.41 6.57
C CYS A 9 -3.27 8.81 7.85
N VAL A 10 -2.91 7.86 8.70
CA VAL A 10 -2.14 8.13 9.93
C VAL A 10 -0.69 8.53 9.66
N GLU A 11 -0.14 8.19 8.48
CA GLU A 11 1.25 8.48 8.12
C GLU A 11 1.41 9.84 7.42
N CYS A 12 0.56 10.15 6.44
CA CYS A 12 0.68 11.39 5.65
C CYS A 12 -0.42 12.43 5.92
N ASP A 13 -1.39 12.13 6.78
CA ASP A 13 -2.58 12.94 7.06
C ASP A 13 -3.49 13.22 5.85
N ASP A 14 -3.21 12.65 4.66
CA ASP A 14 -4.05 12.83 3.47
C ASP A 14 -5.36 12.06 3.57
N ILE A 15 -6.37 12.54 2.84
CA ILE A 15 -7.67 11.88 2.72
C ILE A 15 -7.50 10.55 1.97
N ILE A 16 -7.95 9.45 2.58
CA ILE A 16 -8.03 8.13 1.96
C ILE A 16 -9.19 8.14 0.95
N THR A 17 -8.84 8.28 -0.33
CA THR A 17 -9.79 8.26 -1.46
C THR A 17 -10.00 6.85 -2.02
N ASN A 18 -9.04 5.95 -1.80
CA ASN A 18 -9.11 4.54 -2.21
C ASN A 18 -8.96 3.63 -0.98
N PRO A 19 -10.08 3.24 -0.33
CA PRO A 19 -10.06 2.52 0.93
C PRO A 19 -9.82 1.01 0.74
N LEU A 20 -8.59 0.63 0.39
CA LEU A 20 -8.09 -0.75 0.43
C LEU A 20 -7.10 -0.90 1.58
N CYS A 21 -7.38 -1.78 2.54
CA CYS A 21 -6.47 -2.00 3.66
C CYS A 21 -5.17 -2.69 3.19
N SER A 22 -4.12 -2.55 3.99
CA SER A 22 -2.80 -3.11 3.70
C SER A 22 -2.83 -4.62 3.48
N ASN A 23 -3.73 -5.36 4.13
CA ASN A 23 -3.90 -6.81 3.92
C ASN A 23 -4.40 -7.12 2.50
N CYS A 24 -5.54 -6.54 2.12
CA CYS A 24 -6.12 -6.73 0.80
C CYS A 24 -5.20 -6.20 -0.31
N LEU A 25 -4.46 -5.13 -0.04
CA LEU A 25 -3.51 -4.57 -0.98
C LEU A 25 -2.27 -5.46 -1.13
N ALA A 26 -1.73 -5.96 -0.01
CA ALA A 26 -0.61 -6.92 -0.01
C ALA A 26 -0.93 -8.19 -0.78
N GLU A 27 -2.12 -8.77 -0.61
CA GLU A 27 -2.53 -9.97 -1.36
C GLU A 27 -2.44 -9.77 -2.88
N ARG A 28 -2.84 -8.60 -3.37
CA ARG A 28 -2.73 -8.24 -4.79
C ARG A 28 -1.27 -8.08 -5.22
N MET A 29 -0.47 -7.41 -4.40
CA MET A 29 0.96 -7.19 -4.67
C MET A 29 1.73 -8.52 -4.71
N VAL A 30 1.45 -9.44 -3.79
CA VAL A 30 2.06 -10.79 -3.76
C VAL A 30 1.81 -11.51 -5.09
N ALA A 31 0.59 -11.45 -5.63
CA ALA A 31 0.27 -12.07 -6.91
C ALA A 31 1.11 -11.49 -8.05
N THR A 32 1.28 -10.17 -8.10
CA THR A 32 2.13 -9.49 -9.09
C THR A 32 3.60 -9.86 -8.94
N ILE A 33 4.16 -9.76 -7.73
CA ILE A 33 5.60 -9.94 -7.50
C ILE A 33 6.05 -11.40 -7.63
N ARG A 34 5.15 -12.36 -7.40
CA ARG A 34 5.46 -13.79 -7.49
C ARG A 34 5.98 -14.21 -8.87
N HIS A 35 5.64 -13.48 -9.93
CA HIS A 35 6.18 -13.71 -11.28
C HIS A 35 7.67 -13.38 -11.42
N HIS A 36 8.19 -12.46 -10.59
CA HIS A 36 9.59 -12.05 -10.59
C HIS A 36 10.40 -12.80 -9.53
N ASP A 37 9.87 -12.87 -8.32
CA ASP A 37 10.57 -13.48 -7.18
C ASP A 37 9.57 -14.01 -6.15
N VAL A 38 9.45 -15.33 -6.07
CA VAL A 38 8.56 -16.01 -5.13
C VAL A 38 8.95 -15.74 -3.68
N LYS A 39 10.25 -15.72 -3.37
CA LYS A 39 10.70 -15.50 -1.98
C LYS A 39 10.42 -14.08 -1.53
N LEU A 40 10.62 -13.12 -2.43
CA LEU A 40 10.33 -11.72 -2.17
C LEU A 40 8.82 -11.47 -2.04
N ALA A 41 8.02 -12.12 -2.88
CA ALA A 41 6.56 -12.08 -2.77
C ALA A 41 6.07 -12.64 -1.43
N ASP A 42 6.60 -13.78 -0.97
CA ASP A 42 6.23 -14.38 0.32
C ASP A 42 6.65 -13.52 1.53
N ALA A 43 7.58 -12.58 1.34
CA ALA A 43 7.98 -11.60 2.35
C ALA A 43 7.03 -10.39 2.44
N ILE A 44 6.23 -10.12 1.40
CA ILE A 44 5.23 -9.06 1.42
C ILE A 44 4.07 -9.51 2.32
N LYS A 45 3.86 -8.77 3.40
CA LYS A 45 2.76 -9.02 4.34
C LYS A 45 2.04 -7.72 4.61
N GLY A 46 0.71 -7.79 4.55
CA GLY A 46 -0.11 -6.74 5.11
C GLY A 46 -0.01 -6.73 6.62
N PHE A 47 -0.33 -5.59 7.20
CA PHE A 47 -0.48 -5.42 8.63
C PHE A 47 -1.73 -4.59 8.90
N LYS A 48 -2.34 -4.81 10.06
CA LYS A 48 -3.54 -4.08 10.45
C LYS A 48 -3.13 -2.74 11.06
N VAL A 49 -3.66 -1.66 10.50
CA VAL A 49 -3.60 -0.32 11.07
C VAL A 49 -5.03 0.11 11.30
N ASP A 50 -5.47 0.17 12.55
CA ASP A 50 -6.83 0.59 12.85
C ASP A 50 -7.03 2.07 12.50
N GLY A 51 -8.21 2.38 11.99
CA GLY A 51 -8.62 3.73 11.60
C GLY A 51 -10.12 3.75 11.33
N GLU A 52 -10.66 4.94 11.11
CA GLU A 52 -12.10 5.17 10.97
C GLU A 52 -12.61 4.87 9.56
N THR A 53 -11.71 4.76 8.58
CA THR A 53 -12.04 4.31 7.23
C THR A 53 -12.18 2.79 7.21
N LYS A 54 -13.17 2.29 6.46
CA LYS A 54 -13.36 0.84 6.26
C LYS A 54 -12.88 0.42 4.89
N CYS A 55 -12.17 -0.70 4.83
CA CYS A 55 -11.80 -1.33 3.58
C CYS A 55 -13.04 -1.71 2.77
N ILE A 56 -13.11 -1.32 1.50
CA ILE A 56 -14.23 -1.68 0.62
C ILE A 56 -14.28 -3.16 0.26
N LEU A 57 -13.18 -3.90 0.45
CA LEU A 57 -13.10 -5.32 0.11
C LEU A 57 -13.46 -6.23 1.28
N CYS A 58 -12.84 -6.04 2.45
CA CYS A 58 -13.05 -6.90 3.63
C CYS A 58 -13.90 -6.26 4.74
N GLY A 59 -14.17 -4.95 4.67
CA GLY A 59 -14.94 -4.23 5.68
C GLY A 59 -14.19 -3.88 6.98
N GLU A 60 -12.93 -4.32 7.13
CA GLU A 60 -12.11 -4.00 8.31
C GLU A 60 -11.72 -2.52 8.37
N GLY A 61 -11.50 -2.01 9.58
CA GLY A 61 -10.95 -0.67 9.80
C GLY A 61 -9.53 -0.55 9.27
N MET A 62 -9.23 0.60 8.66
CA MET A 62 -7.92 0.93 8.10
C MET A 62 -7.55 2.39 8.37
N GLY A 63 -6.30 2.62 8.73
CA GLY A 63 -5.73 3.96 8.94
C GLY A 63 -4.63 4.32 7.96
N LEU A 64 -4.21 3.43 7.06
CA LEU A 64 -3.12 3.67 6.11
C LEU A 64 -3.67 3.82 4.69
N CYS A 65 -3.22 4.83 3.95
CA CYS A 65 -3.60 4.97 2.54
C CYS A 65 -2.80 4.01 1.65
N ALA A 66 -3.33 3.74 0.45
CA ALA A 66 -2.66 2.87 -0.52
C ALA A 66 -1.28 3.39 -0.93
N HIS A 67 -1.09 4.71 -0.98
CA HIS A 67 0.19 5.34 -1.31
C HIS A 67 1.27 4.98 -0.27
N CYS A 68 1.06 5.30 1.01
CA CYS A 68 2.05 5.05 2.06
C CYS A 68 2.42 3.57 2.16
N PHE A 69 1.42 2.68 2.11
CA PHE A 69 1.70 1.24 2.11
C PHE A 69 2.52 0.83 0.87
N SER A 70 2.16 1.32 -0.31
CA SER A 70 2.88 0.98 -1.55
C SER A 70 4.30 1.55 -1.58
N MET A 71 4.56 2.69 -0.92
CA MET A 71 5.89 3.27 -0.79
C MET A 71 6.81 2.34 0.01
N ASP A 72 6.32 1.82 1.13
CA ASP A 72 7.09 0.89 1.97
C ASP A 72 7.43 -0.40 1.21
N ILE A 73 6.44 -0.94 0.48
CA ILE A 73 6.67 -2.13 -0.37
C ILE A 73 7.65 -1.82 -1.49
N TYR A 74 7.51 -0.68 -2.17
CA TYR A 74 8.43 -0.28 -3.23
C TYR A 74 9.88 -0.18 -2.72
N ARG A 75 10.10 0.51 -1.58
CA ARG A 75 11.44 0.63 -0.97
C ARG A 75 12.01 -0.74 -0.61
N PHE A 76 11.20 -1.61 -0.02
CA PHE A 76 11.58 -2.99 0.28
C PHE A 76 11.99 -3.79 -0.97
N LEU A 77 11.25 -3.64 -2.08
CA LEU A 77 11.55 -4.28 -3.36
C LEU A 77 12.81 -3.70 -4.00
N ALA A 78 12.94 -2.37 -4.05
CA ALA A 78 14.05 -1.67 -4.71
C ALA A 78 15.41 -2.03 -4.11
N GLU A 79 15.47 -2.29 -2.80
CA GLU A 79 16.69 -2.75 -2.11
C GLU A 79 17.11 -4.19 -2.48
N ARG A 80 16.19 -5.01 -3.01
CA ARG A 80 16.37 -6.47 -3.15
C ARG A 80 16.31 -6.95 -4.59
N ASN A 81 15.43 -6.36 -5.41
CA ASN A 81 15.20 -6.73 -6.79
C ASN A 81 14.60 -5.52 -7.56
N THR A 82 15.44 -4.83 -8.32
CA THR A 82 15.05 -3.63 -9.06
C THR A 82 14.02 -3.93 -10.16
N ALA A 83 14.12 -5.07 -10.84
CA ALA A 83 13.15 -5.46 -11.88
C ALA A 83 11.74 -5.66 -11.30
N ALA A 84 11.65 -6.29 -10.11
CA ALA A 84 10.38 -6.43 -9.39
C ALA A 84 9.82 -5.07 -8.95
N ALA A 85 10.68 -4.13 -8.53
CA ALA A 85 10.29 -2.78 -8.13
C ALA A 85 9.79 -1.93 -9.33
N GLU A 86 10.42 -2.07 -10.50
CA GLU A 86 9.99 -1.41 -11.74
C GLU A 86 8.62 -1.92 -12.21
N ASP A 87 8.40 -3.23 -12.23
CA ASP A 87 7.11 -3.80 -12.58
C ASP A 87 6.03 -3.44 -11.55
N PHE A 88 6.38 -3.42 -10.26
CA PHE A 88 5.51 -2.93 -9.19
C PHE A 88 5.03 -1.50 -9.47
N LEU A 89 5.92 -0.56 -9.79
CA LEU A 89 5.55 0.82 -10.12
C LEU A 89 4.70 0.96 -11.38
N SER A 90 4.68 -0.04 -12.26
CA SER A 90 3.80 -0.04 -13.43
C SER A 90 2.34 -0.34 -13.07
N GLN A 91 2.11 -1.03 -11.96
CA GLN A 91 0.79 -1.52 -11.53
C GLN A 91 0.28 -0.82 -10.25
N PHE A 92 1.18 -0.42 -9.36
CA PHE A 92 0.90 0.14 -8.04
C PHE A 92 1.57 1.50 -7.86
N ASP A 93 1.50 2.37 -8.88
CA ASP A 93 2.10 3.70 -8.81
C ASP A 93 1.51 4.51 -7.65
N PHE A 94 0.18 4.66 -7.51
CA PHE A 94 -0.44 5.47 -6.44
C PHE A 94 0.29 6.82 -6.17
N ASP A 95 0.72 7.51 -7.21
CA ASP A 95 1.53 8.74 -7.15
C ASP A 95 2.97 8.60 -6.63
N LEU A 96 3.47 7.39 -6.37
CA LEU A 96 4.85 7.10 -5.95
C LEU A 96 5.90 7.68 -6.89
N ARG A 97 5.69 7.62 -8.21
CA ARG A 97 6.62 8.18 -9.19
C ARG A 97 6.87 9.68 -9.01
N LYS A 98 5.94 10.44 -8.43
CA LYS A 98 6.14 11.88 -8.18
C LYS A 98 7.14 12.15 -7.06
N GLU A 99 7.33 11.20 -6.15
CA GLU A 99 8.20 11.32 -4.97
C GLU A 99 9.59 10.70 -5.17
N LEU A 100 9.78 9.93 -6.24
CA LEU A 100 11.03 9.23 -6.57
C LEU A 100 11.94 10.00 -7.54
N ILE A 101 11.57 11.22 -7.94
CA ILE A 101 12.30 12.08 -8.90
C ILE A 101 13.13 13.13 -8.17
#